data_AF-A0A8B0SFH3-F1
#
_entry.id   AF-A0A8B0SFH3-F1
#
_cell.length_a   1.000
_cell.length_b   1.000
_cell.length_c   1.000
_cell.angle_alpha   90.00
_cell.angle_beta   90.00
_cell.angle_gamma   90.00
#
_symmetry.space_group_name_H-M   'P 1'
#
loop_
_entity.id
_entity.type
_entity.pdbx_description
1 polymer ?
#
loop_
_entity_poly.entity_id
_entity_poly.type
_entity_poly.pdbx_seq_one_letter_code
_entity_poly.pdbx_strand_id
1 'polypeptide(L)'
;MSNNNFDFMQLGREQLRFCFLQTENKWFVSLANVEDITRSKLPEGAKVINSLVPSGEYTYMPCQLISVSDAIQFNLNSNNPNSNLNLLLEDRLKYPVKKAA
;
A
#
# COMPACT_ATOMS: atom_id res chain seq x y z
N MET A 1 19.93 -11.24 6.58
CA MET A 1 19.23 -10.16 7.30
C MET A 1 17.97 -9.84 6.52
N SER A 2 16.82 -10.33 6.98
CA SER A 2 15.53 -10.10 6.32
C SER A 2 15.13 -8.65 6.59
N ASN A 3 15.56 -7.72 5.72
CA ASN A 3 15.00 -6.37 5.64
C ASN A 3 13.55 -6.50 5.14
N ASN A 4 12.65 -6.98 5.99
CA ASN A 4 11.24 -7.09 5.63
C ASN A 4 10.61 -5.69 5.73
N ASN A 5 10.98 -4.83 4.78
CA ASN A 5 10.33 -3.58 4.43
C ASN A 5 8.97 -3.83 3.77
N PHE A 6 8.36 -5.01 3.96
CA PHE A 6 7.16 -5.43 3.28
C PHE A 6 6.21 -6.06 4.28
N ASP A 7 4.92 -5.82 4.09
CA ASP A 7 3.86 -6.34 4.93
C ASP A 7 2.64 -6.69 4.07
N PHE A 8 1.86 -7.68 4.51
CA PHE A 8 0.67 -8.14 3.80
C PHE A 8 -0.51 -8.08 4.76
N MET A 9 -1.57 -7.37 4.37
CA MET A 9 -2.85 -7.41 5.09
C MET A 9 -3.93 -7.99 4.19
N GLN A 10 -4.83 -8.75 4.79
CA GLN A 10 -5.93 -9.36 4.09
C GLN A 10 -7.19 -8.49 4.23
N LEU A 11 -7.84 -8.20 3.11
CA LEU A 11 -9.16 -7.56 3.06
C LEU A 11 -10.11 -8.46 2.28
N GLY A 12 -10.83 -9.34 3.01
CA GLY A 12 -11.64 -10.38 2.39
C GLY A 12 -10.80 -11.37 1.60
N ARG A 13 -10.99 -11.43 0.27
CA ARG A 13 -10.18 -12.27 -0.63
C ARG A 13 -8.97 -11.55 -1.20
N GLU A 14 -8.89 -10.23 -1.03
CA GLU A 14 -7.79 -9.42 -1.55
C GLU A 14 -6.63 -9.37 -0.55
N GLN A 15 -5.40 -9.39 -1.06
CA GLN A 15 -4.20 -9.18 -0.27
C GLN A 15 -3.63 -7.80 -0.59
N LEU A 16 -3.68 -6.89 0.38
CA LEU A 16 -3.02 -5.59 0.31
C LEU A 16 -1.53 -5.77 0.60
N ARG A 17 -0.71 -5.34 -0.35
CA ARG A 17 0.75 -5.36 -0.22
C ARG A 17 1.26 -4.00 0.19
N PHE A 18 1.94 -3.94 1.32
CA PHE A 18 2.56 -2.73 1.85
C PHE A 18 4.08 -2.81 1.71
N CYS A 19 4.69 -1.65 1.49
CA CYS A 19 6.14 -1.49 1.48
C CYS A 19 6.53 -0.26 2.30
N PHE A 20 7.45 -0.42 3.24
CA PHE A 20 8.07 0.69 3.96
C PHE A 20 9.36 1.08 3.25
N LEU A 21 9.40 2.27 2.65
CA LEU A 21 10.61 2.77 2.05
C LEU A 21 11.38 3.62 3.05
N GLN A 22 12.51 3.08 3.51
CA GLN A 22 13.40 3.75 4.46
C GLN A 22 13.96 5.07 3.90
N THR A 23 14.20 5.15 2.59
CA THR A 23 14.69 6.37 1.91
C THR A 23 13.70 7.53 1.99
N GLU A 24 12.41 7.24 2.01
CA GLU A 24 11.34 8.25 2.17
C GLU A 24 10.76 8.30 3.59
N ASN A 25 11.17 7.37 4.47
CA ASN A 25 10.63 7.14 5.81
C ASN A 25 9.09 7.05 5.82
N LYS A 26 8.52 6.35 4.84
CA LYS A 26 7.07 6.31 4.57
C LYS A 26 6.59 4.92 4.17
N TRP A 27 5.34 4.64 4.51
CA TRP A 27 4.61 3.47 4.02
C TRP A 27 3.96 3.75 2.67
N PHE A 28 4.01 2.72 1.84
CA PHE A 28 3.38 2.65 0.54
C PHE A 28 2.52 1.39 0.45
N VAL A 29 1.55 1.41 -0.46
CA VAL A 29 0.64 0.28 -0.75
C VAL A 29 0.55 0.06 -2.25
N SER A 30 0.34 -1.19 -2.66
CA SER A 30 0.11 -1.54 -4.07
C SER A 30 -1.08 -0.77 -4.63
N LEU A 31 -0.82 0.01 -5.69
CA LEU A 31 -1.85 0.77 -6.36
C LEU A 31 -2.93 -0.14 -6.95
N ALA A 32 -2.53 -1.20 -7.65
CA ALA A 32 -3.46 -2.14 -8.26
C ALA A 32 -4.45 -2.71 -7.24
N ASN A 33 -3.98 -3.10 -6.05
CA ASN A 33 -4.90 -3.59 -5.02
C ASN A 33 -5.90 -2.51 -4.56
N VAL A 34 -5.45 -1.26 -4.40
CA VAL A 34 -6.34 -0.15 -4.01
C VAL A 34 -7.35 0.16 -5.11
N GLU A 35 -6.93 0.17 -6.37
CA GLU A 35 -7.81 0.38 -7.53
C GLU A 35 -8.85 -0.73 -7.67
N ASP A 36 -8.45 -2.00 -7.51
CA ASP A 36 -9.35 -3.16 -7.56
C ASP A 36 -10.41 -3.11 -6.46
N ILE A 37 -10.01 -2.76 -5.22
CA ILE A 37 -10.91 -2.67 -4.07
C ILE A 37 -11.90 -1.50 -4.21
N THR A 38 -11.41 -0.33 -4.62
CA THR A 38 -12.22 0.89 -4.80
C THR A 38 -12.98 0.95 -6.13
N ARG A 39 -12.70 0.00 -7.02
CA ARG A 39 -13.19 -0.05 -8.41
C ARG A 39 -13.04 1.29 -9.12
N SER A 40 -11.93 1.97 -8.84
CA SER A 40 -11.62 3.30 -9.33
C SER A 40 -10.19 3.33 -9.81
N LYS A 41 -9.88 4.21 -10.77
CA LYS A 41 -8.50 4.44 -11.22
C LYS A 41 -7.95 5.70 -10.60
N LEU A 42 -6.68 5.68 -10.27
CA LEU A 42 -5.99 6.87 -9.78
C LEU A 42 -5.97 7.95 -10.87
N PRO A 43 -6.20 9.23 -10.52
CA PRO A 43 -6.12 10.31 -11.50
C PRO A 43 -4.75 10.41 -12.16
N GLU A 44 -4.73 10.79 -13.45
CA GLU A 44 -3.48 11.05 -14.17
C GLU A 44 -2.65 12.13 -13.48
N GLY A 45 -1.34 11.89 -13.35
CA GLY A 45 -0.40 12.81 -12.68
C GLY A 45 -0.24 12.58 -11.17
N ALA A 46 -0.98 11.65 -10.57
CA ALA A 46 -0.75 11.25 -9.19
C ALA A 46 0.64 10.61 -9.02
N LYS A 47 1.30 10.91 -7.90
CA LYS A 47 2.66 10.43 -7.63
C LYS A 47 2.63 8.94 -7.28
N VAL A 48 3.20 8.14 -8.17
CA VAL A 48 3.42 6.70 -7.97
C VAL A 48 4.90 6.37 -8.10
N ILE A 49 5.32 5.28 -7.46
CA ILE A 49 6.69 4.77 -7.59
C ILE A 49 6.65 3.31 -8.04
N ASN A 50 7.67 2.87 -8.75
CA ASN A 50 7.84 1.47 -9.13
C ASN A 50 8.75 0.78 -8.12
N SER A 51 8.33 -0.37 -7.59
CA SER A 51 9.15 -1.19 -6.70
C SER A 51 8.94 -2.67 -6.96
N LEU A 52 9.88 -3.49 -6.52
CA LEU A 52 9.77 -4.94 -6.52
C LEU A 52 9.21 -5.37 -5.16
N VAL A 53 8.00 -5.92 -5.15
CA VAL A 53 7.31 -6.36 -3.93
C VAL A 53 7.24 -7.89 -3.94
N PRO A 54 7.46 -8.58 -2.80
CA PRO A 54 7.30 -10.02 -2.76
C PRO A 54 5.85 -10.40 -3.12
N SER A 55 5.71 -11.39 -3.99
CA SER A 55 4.43 -11.97 -4.45
C SER A 55 4.21 -13.38 -3.92
N GLY A 56 5.24 -13.96 -3.29
CA GLY A 56 5.29 -15.30 -2.75
C GLY A 56 6.65 -15.54 -2.08
N GLU A 57 6.94 -16.77 -1.70
CA GLU A 57 8.14 -17.12 -0.92
C GLU A 57 9.47 -16.82 -1.65
N TYR A 58 9.48 -16.78 -2.98
CA TYR A 58 10.72 -16.64 -3.77
C TYR A 58 10.62 -15.70 -4.98
N THR A 59 9.51 -14.98 -5.15
CA THR A 59 9.28 -14.14 -6.33
C THR A 59 8.93 -12.72 -5.94
N TYR A 60 9.70 -11.76 -6.47
CA TYR A 60 9.34 -10.35 -6.44
C TYR A 60 8.68 -9.97 -7.76
N MET A 61 7.57 -9.23 -7.70
CA MET A 61 6.90 -8.71 -8.89
C MET A 61 7.03 -7.18 -8.94
N PRO A 62 7.24 -6.60 -10.13
CA PRO A 62 7.12 -5.17 -10.33
C PRO A 62 5.72 -4.71 -9.93
N CYS A 63 5.65 -3.72 -9.06
CA CYS A 63 4.41 -3.16 -8.56
C CYS A 63 4.50 -1.64 -8.56
N GLN A 64 3.43 -1.00 -9.03
CA GLN A 64 3.22 0.42 -8.79
C GLN A 64 2.71 0.61 -7.37
N LEU A 65 3.36 1.50 -6.66
CA LEU A 65 3.05 1.84 -5.28
C LEU A 65 2.60 3.29 -5.19
N ILE A 66 1.62 3.53 -4.34
CA ILE A 66 1.14 4.84 -3.93
C ILE A 66 1.42 5.01 -2.42
N SER A 67 1.70 6.23 -1.97
CA SER A 67 1.88 6.46 -0.53
C SER A 67 0.59 6.13 0.22
N VAL A 68 0.69 5.62 1.45
CA VAL A 68 -0.52 5.27 2.23
C VAL A 68 -1.40 6.50 2.47
N SER A 69 -0.80 7.69 2.66
CA SER A 69 -1.56 8.94 2.81
C SER A 69 -2.35 9.28 1.55
N ASP A 70 -1.75 9.12 0.37
CA ASP A 70 -2.43 9.39 -0.91
C ASP A 70 -3.48 8.31 -1.20
N ALA A 71 -3.24 7.06 -0.80
CA ALA A 71 -4.22 5.97 -0.90
C ALA A 71 -5.47 6.23 -0.06
N ILE A 72 -5.33 6.82 1.13
CA ILE A 72 -6.47 7.24 1.98
C ILE A 72 -7.29 8.30 1.25
N GLN A 73 -6.63 9.35 0.76
CA GLN A 73 -7.32 10.41 0.00
C GLN A 73 -7.99 9.86 -1.26
N PHE A 74 -7.32 8.96 -1.98
CA PHE A 74 -7.86 8.31 -3.15
C PHE A 74 -9.10 7.47 -2.81
N ASN A 75 -9.05 6.63 -1.76
CA ASN A 75 -10.19 5.84 -1.31
C ASN A 75 -11.39 6.72 -0.93
N LEU A 76 -11.17 7.79 -0.17
CA LEU A 76 -12.22 8.73 0.26
C LEU A 76 -12.86 9.47 -0.92
N ASN A 77 -12.09 9.79 -1.96
CA ASN A 77 -12.56 10.49 -3.16
C ASN A 77 -13.00 9.55 -4.28
N SER A 78 -12.90 8.23 -4.09
CA SER A 78 -13.29 7.24 -5.08
C SER A 78 -14.82 7.17 -5.24
N ASN A 79 -15.29 6.62 -6.35
CA ASN A 79 -16.73 6.42 -6.56
C ASN A 79 -17.33 5.36 -5.60
N ASN A 80 -16.49 4.53 -4.97
CA ASN A 80 -16.89 3.50 -4.01
C ASN A 80 -15.91 3.48 -2.82
N PRO A 81 -15.99 4.46 -1.91
CA PRO A 81 -15.12 4.49 -0.74
C PRO A 81 -15.32 3.23 0.11
N ASN A 82 -14.22 2.58 0.46
CA ASN A 82 -14.23 1.36 1.27
C ASN A 82 -13.73 1.66 2.68
N SER A 83 -14.62 1.56 3.67
CA SER A 83 -14.33 1.87 5.07
C SER A 83 -13.28 0.93 5.67
N ASN A 84 -13.35 -0.36 5.35
CA ASN A 84 -12.40 -1.36 5.86
C ASN A 84 -11.00 -1.16 5.29
N LEU A 85 -10.92 -0.82 4.00
CA LEU A 85 -9.65 -0.40 3.40
C LEU A 85 -9.08 0.82 4.14
N ASN A 86 -9.91 1.83 4.42
CA ASN A 86 -9.44 3.03 5.09
C ASN A 86 -8.87 2.74 6.49
N LEU A 87 -9.54 1.88 7.26
CA LEU A 87 -9.06 1.46 8.58
C LEU A 87 -7.68 0.79 8.50
N LEU A 88 -7.46 -0.09 7.53
CA LEU A 88 -6.17 -0.75 7.31
C LEU A 88 -5.07 0.24 6.91
N LEU A 89 -5.40 1.22 6.07
CA LEU A 89 -4.46 2.27 5.66
C LEU A 89 -4.09 3.19 6.84
N GLU A 90 -5.07 3.61 7.65
CA GLU A 90 -4.83 4.45 8.82
C GLU A 90 -3.99 3.75 9.89
N ASP A 91 -4.18 2.44 10.08
CA ASP A 91 -3.38 1.64 11.01
C ASP A 91 -1.88 1.70 10.67
N ARG A 92 -1.54 1.68 9.37
CA ARG A 92 -0.15 1.80 8.89
C ARG A 92 0.47 3.16 9.14
N LEU A 93 -0.32 4.23 9.19
CA LEU A 93 0.19 5.55 9.55
C LEU A 93 0.43 5.69 11.05
N LYS A 94 -0.37 5.01 11.88
CA LYS A 94 -0.26 5.07 13.35
C LYS A 94 0.95 4.29 13.88
N TYR A 95 1.34 3.22 13.18
CA TYR A 95 2.48 2.38 13.56
C TYR A 95 3.57 2.38 12.48
N PRO A 96 4.31 3.50 12.30
CA PRO A 96 5.53 3.46 11.49
C PRO A 96 6.48 2.43 12.13
N VAL A 97 7.07 1.56 11.29
CA VAL A 97 7.95 0.46 11.71
C VAL A 97 8.85 0.96 12.84
N LYS A 98 8.73 0.37 14.04
CA LYS A 98 9.64 0.70 15.14
C LYS A 98 11.04 0.52 14.60
N LYS A 99 11.84 1.60 14.54
CA LYS A 99 13.28 1.49 14.35
C LYS A 99 13.75 0.42 15.34
N ALA A 100 14.29 -0.68 14.84
CA ALA A 100 15.10 -1.55 15.68
C ALA A 100 16.23 -0.66 16.20
N ALA A 101 16.13 -0.27 17.47
CA ALA A 101 17.16 0.46 18.19
C ALA A 101 18.35 -0.47 18.47
#